data_AF-G8BWT7-F1
#
_entry.id   AF-G8BWT7-F1
#
_cell.length_a   1.000
_cell.length_b   1.000
_cell.length_c   1.000
_cell.angle_alpha   90.00
_cell.angle_beta   90.00
_cell.angle_gamma   90.00
#
_symmetry.space_group_name_H-M   'P 1'
#
loop_
_entity.id
_entity.type
_entity.pdbx_description
1 polymer ?
#
loop_
_entity_poly.entity_id
_entity_poly.type
_entity_poly.pdbx_seq_one_letter_code
_entity_poly.pdbx_strand_id
1 'polypeptide(L)' 'MRTTQILKRITLGLVLLSFVNLTTKLLVSKVFPAFLLWMTSCPNNECTELHWWQKSPTLERIVWKLIDNI' A
#
# COMPACT_ATOMS: atom_id res chain seq x y z
N MET A 1 7.95 -11.10 40.35
CA MET A 1 8.71 -11.30 39.09
C MET A 1 7.88 -11.78 37.90
N ARG A 2 6.82 -12.60 38.07
CA ARG A 2 6.03 -13.13 36.95
C ARG A 2 5.18 -12.06 36.22
N THR A 3 4.59 -11.15 36.98
CA THR A 3 3.77 -10.03 36.48
C THR A 3 4.54 -9.06 35.60
N THR A 4 5.79 -8.75 35.96
CA THR A 4 6.65 -7.84 35.18
C THR A 4 7.07 -8.44 33.83
N GLN A 5 7.23 -9.77 33.74
CA GLN A 5 7.54 -10.44 32.47
C GLN A 5 6.33 -10.47 31.53
N ILE A 6 5.12 -10.66 32.05
CA ILE A 6 3.88 -10.60 31.27
C ILE A 6 3.66 -9.19 30.73
N LEU A 7 3.84 -8.18 31.58
CA LEU A 7 3.70 -6.77 31.19
C LEU A 7 4.66 -6.41 30.05
N LYS A 8 5.93 -6.82 30.11
CA LYS A 8 6.91 -6.60 29.03
C LYS A 8 6.46 -7.18 27.69
N ARG A 9 5.87 -8.38 27.67
CA ARG A 9 5.39 -9.01 26.43
C ARG A 9 4.18 -8.27 25.86
N ILE A 10 3.25 -7.85 26.71
CA ILE A 10 2.07 -7.09 26.30
C ILE A 10 2.50 -5.73 25.74
N THR A 11 3.40 -5.02 26.42
CA THR A 11 3.93 -3.74 25.95
C THR A 11 4.65 -3.90 24.61
N LEU A 12 5.47 -4.94 24.44
CA LEU A 12 6.14 -5.20 23.17
C LEU A 12 5.16 -5.51 22.04
N GLY A 13 4.10 -6.28 22.33
CA GLY A 13 3.00 -6.53 21.38
C GLY A 13 2.27 -5.26 20.98
N LEU A 14 1.95 -4.39 21.95
CA LEU A 14 1.31 -3.10 21.70
C LEU A 14 2.19 -2.15 20.88
N VAL A 15 3.50 -2.16 21.11
CA VAL A 15 4.47 -1.37 20.33
C VAL A 15 4.53 -1.87 18.89
N LEU A 16 4.59 -3.19 18.68
CA LEU A 16 4.54 -3.79 17.34
C LEU A 16 3.24 -3.46 16.61
N LEU A 17 2.09 -3.60 17.27
CA LEU A 17 0.79 -3.23 16.72
C LEU A 17 0.73 -1.76 16.34
N SER A 18 1.25 -0.88 17.20
CA SER A 18 1.30 0.56 16.94
C SER A 18 2.21 0.88 15.75
N PHE A 19 3.34 0.18 15.64
CA PHE A 19 4.26 0.32 14.52
C PHE A 19 3.61 -0.11 13.21
N VAL A 20 2.97 -1.29 13.19
CA VAL A 20 2.22 -1.79 12.01
C VAL A 20 1.10 -0.82 11.63
N ASN A 21 0.34 -0.31 12.61
CA ASN A 21 -0.73 0.65 12.36
C ASN A 21 -0.20 1.96 11.75
N LEU A 22 0.93 2.46 12.24
CA LEU A 22 1.61 3.63 11.70
C LEU A 22 2.11 3.39 10.28
N THR A 23 2.78 2.27 10.03
CA THR A 23 3.28 1.92 8.69
C THR A 23 2.14 1.81 7.70
N THR A 24 1.04 1.16 8.08
CA THR A 24 -0.14 1.02 7.22
C THR A 24 -0.77 2.38 6.91
N LYS A 25 -0.94 3.25 7.91
CA LYS A 25 -1.45 4.61 7.69
C LYS A 25 -0.55 5.44 6.76
N LEU A 26 0.76 5.34 6.92
CA LEU A 26 1.73 6.02 6.06
C LEU A 26 1.67 5.50 4.62
N LEU A 27 1.61 4.18 4.45
CA LEU A 27 1.49 3.55 3.14
C LEU A 27 0.19 3.98 2.44
N VAL A 28 -0.96 3.90 3.13
CA VAL A 28 -2.27 4.27 2.57
C VAL A 28 -2.36 5.78 2.28
N SER A 29 -1.82 6.63 3.16
CA SER A 29 -1.96 8.09 3.00
C SER A 29 -1.03 8.67 1.94
N LYS A 30 0.17 8.13 1.77
CA LYS A 30 1.23 8.77 0.95
C LYS A 30 1.71 7.90 -0.19
N VAL A 31 1.98 6.63 0.08
CA VAL A 31 2.57 5.73 -0.92
C VAL A 31 1.52 5.27 -1.92
N PHE A 32 0.31 4.97 -1.45
CA PHE A 32 -0.76 4.48 -2.29
C PHE A 32 -1.25 5.52 -3.32
N PRO A 33 -1.50 6.79 -2.97
CA PRO A 33 -1.86 7.81 -3.97
C PRO A 33 -0.72 8.09 -4.94
N ALA A 34 0.53 8.10 -4.47
CA ALA A 34 1.69 8.28 -5.34
C ALA A 34 1.87 7.11 -6.32
N PHE A 35 1.60 5.88 -5.87
CA PHE A 35 1.64 4.68 -6.70
C PHE A 35 0.52 4.69 -7.74
N LEU A 36 -0.71 5.06 -7.37
CA LEU A 36 -1.80 5.23 -8.33
C LEU A 36 -1.47 6.32 -9.35
N LEU A 37 -0.98 7.47 -8.89
CA LEU A 37 -0.55 8.54 -9.77
C LEU A 37 0.53 8.01 -10.72
N TRP A 38 1.54 7.30 -10.26
CA TRP A 38 2.56 6.70 -11.13
C TRP A 38 1.99 5.69 -12.14
N MET A 39 1.02 4.86 -11.73
CA MET A 39 0.38 3.90 -12.63
C MET A 39 -0.51 4.56 -13.70
N THR A 40 -1.11 5.71 -13.40
CA THR A 40 -1.99 6.45 -14.31
C THR A 40 -1.31 7.63 -14.99
N SER A 41 -0.12 8.02 -14.56
CA SER A 41 0.68 9.09 -15.19
C SER A 41 1.31 8.58 -16.47
N CYS A 42 1.14 9.33 -17.55
CA CYS A 42 1.95 9.15 -18.75
C CYS A 42 3.19 10.05 -18.69
N PRO A 43 4.40 9.50 -18.80
CA PRO A 43 5.57 10.33 -19.08
C PRO A 43 5.48 10.90 -20.51
N ASN A 44 5.75 12.20 -20.66
CA ASN A 44 5.97 12.90 -21.93
C ASN A 44 4.78 13.06 -22.90
N ASN A 45 3.53 12.94 -22.45
CA ASN A 45 2.35 13.17 -23.31
C ASN A 45 2.24 12.19 -24.50
N GLU A 46 3.06 11.14 -24.53
CA GLU A 46 3.03 10.05 -25.51
C GLU A 46 2.08 8.92 -25.07
N CYS A 47 0.92 9.27 -24.49
CA CYS A 47 -0.13 8.27 -24.26
C CYS A 47 -0.72 7.89 -25.63
N THR A 48 -0.12 6.94 -26.33
CA THR A 48 -0.83 6.15 -27.34
C THR A 48 -1.85 5.27 -26.62
N GLU A 49 -2.96 5.86 -26.17
CA GLU A 49 -4.23 5.29 -25.68
C GLU A 49 -4.21 4.25 -24.53
N LEU A 50 -3.07 3.64 -24.21
CA LEU A 50 -2.94 2.50 -23.30
C LEU A 50 -1.79 2.72 -22.31
N HIS A 51 -2.07 2.55 -21.02
CA HIS A 51 -1.06 2.52 -19.97
C HIS A 51 -0.13 1.31 -20.14
N TRP A 52 1.09 1.40 -19.61
CA TRP A 52 2.11 0.36 -19.73
C TRP A 52 1.63 -1.01 -19.19
N TRP A 53 0.80 -1.01 -18.15
CA TRP A 53 0.24 -2.21 -17.53
C TRP A 53 -0.95 -2.78 -18.32
N GLN A 54 -1.59 -2.00 -19.21
CA GLN A 54 -2.65 -2.48 -20.10
C GLN A 54 -2.12 -3.32 -21.27
N LYS A 55 -0.80 -3.37 -21.48
CA LYS A 55 -0.17 -4.28 -22.46
C LYS A 55 -0.26 -5.76 -22.06
N SER A 56 -0.60 -6.05 -20.81
CA SER A 56 -0.80 -7.41 -20.31
C SER A 56 -2.19 -7.57 -19.71
N PRO A 57 -3.02 -8.50 -20.23
CA PRO A 57 -4.40 -8.66 -19.76
C PRO A 57 -4.49 -9.12 -18.29
N THR A 58 -3.46 -9.81 -17.80
CA THR A 58 -3.40 -10.22 -16.38
C THR A 58 -3.14 -9.02 -15.48
N LEU A 59 -2.19 -8.16 -15.85
CA LEU A 59 -1.87 -6.94 -15.10
C LEU A 59 -3.02 -5.94 -15.15
N GLU A 60 -3.67 -5.77 -16.29
CA GLU A 60 -4.88 -4.96 -16.45
C GLU A 60 -5.98 -5.35 -15.46
N ARG A 61 -6.31 -6.64 -15.40
CA ARG A 61 -7.33 -7.14 -14.48
C ARG A 61 -6.98 -6.91 -13.01
N ILE A 62 -5.70 -7.01 -12.66
CA ILE A 62 -5.23 -6.80 -11.29
C ILE A 62 -5.32 -5.32 -10.93
N VAL A 63 -4.85 -4.43 -11.81
CA VAL A 63 -4.85 -2.98 -11.58
C VAL A 63 -6.27 -2.44 -11.50
N TRP A 64 -7.17 -2.84 -12.41
CA TRP A 64 -8.58 -2.43 -12.33
C TRP A 64 -9.26 -2.90 -11.05
N LYS A 65 -9.04 -4.17 -10.64
CA LYS A 65 -9.51 -4.64 -9.34
C LYS A 65 -8.92 -3.84 -8.17
N LEU A 66 -7.69 -3.36 -8.30
CA LEU A 66 -7.05 -2.56 -7.27
C LEU A 66 -7.65 -1.15 -7.19
N ILE A 67 -8.05 -0.59 -8.34
CA ILE A 67 -8.71 0.72 -8.45
C ILE A 67 -10.16 0.64 -7.94
N ASP A 68 -10.92 -0.37 -8.36
CA ASP A 68 -12.34 -0.53 -8.00
C ASP A 68 -12.58 -0.85 -6.52
N ASN A 69 -11.56 -1.37 -5.81
CA ASN A 69 -11.65 -1.71 -4.38
C ASN A 69 -11.21 -0.58 -3.44
N ILE A 70 -10.90 0.61 -3.97
CA ILE A 70 -10.58 1.84 -3.21
C ILE A 70 -11.84 2.63 -3.01
#